data_AF-A0A2E9NIF7-F1
#
_entry.id   AF-A0A2E9NIF7-F1
#
_cell.length_a   1.000
_cell.length_b   1.000
_cell.length_c   1.000
_cell.angle_alpha   90.00
_cell.angle_beta   90.00
_cell.angle_gamma   90.00
#
_symmetry.space_group_name_H-M   'P 1'
#
loop_
_entity.id
_entity.type
_entity.pdbx_description
1 polymer ?
#
loop_
_entity_poly.entity_id
_entity_poly.type
_entity_poly.pdbx_seq_one_letter_code
_entity_poly.pdbx_strand_id
1 'polypeptide(L)'
;MMDRACEVLRTYEVRDALETVHVSTGGLTEPAARAASRRNDIALDFPSVSEMVDQIGKGLVETAAPSIAKVRLTWRQACRGAHVALEIPVRCTCLICGGRGEIWDDACSLCAGSGTEPQHHLVRLSIPAGVGPSARFRFTINPPYAAETSVDVRVTIV
;
A
#
# COMPACT_ATOMS: atom_id res chain seq x y z
N MET A 1 36.19 -21.36 18.57
CA MET A 1 37.28 -20.48 18.08
C MET A 1 36.82 -19.94 16.74
N MET A 2 37.01 -18.64 16.48
CA MET A 2 36.51 -17.81 15.35
C MET A 2 35.01 -17.46 15.39
N ASP A 3 34.56 -16.20 15.35
CA ASP A 3 35.25 -14.90 15.33
C ASP A 3 34.30 -13.80 15.83
N ARG A 4 34.87 -12.79 16.48
CA ARG A 4 34.18 -11.68 17.16
C ARG A 4 33.81 -10.60 16.13
N ALA A 5 32.78 -9.83 16.49
CA ALA A 5 32.55 -8.47 16.04
C ALA A 5 32.22 -8.26 14.55
N CYS A 6 30.93 -8.31 14.23
CA CYS A 6 30.40 -7.35 13.26
C CYS A 6 30.02 -6.10 14.08
N GLU A 7 30.98 -5.20 14.29
CA GLU A 7 30.72 -3.88 14.86
C GLU A 7 29.96 -3.06 13.80
N VAL A 8 28.63 -3.03 13.93
CA VAL A 8 27.76 -2.35 12.98
C VAL A 8 27.77 -0.86 13.28
N LEU A 9 28.72 -0.15 12.65
CA LEU A 9 28.59 1.29 12.43
C LEU A 9 27.96 1.51 11.05
N ARG A 10 26.66 1.80 11.03
CA ARG A 10 26.07 2.88 10.21
C ARG A 10 24.56 3.01 10.47
N THR A 11 24.22 4.18 11.01
CA THR A 11 22.90 4.79 11.06
C THR A 11 22.33 4.91 9.65
N TYR A 12 21.24 4.20 9.36
CA TYR A 12 20.38 4.56 8.23
C TYR A 12 19.31 5.50 8.78
N GLU A 13 19.35 6.77 8.37
CA GLU A 13 18.25 7.68 8.64
C GLU A 13 17.08 7.29 7.76
N VAL A 14 16.02 6.78 8.38
CA VAL A 14 14.69 6.75 7.77
C VAL A 14 14.20 8.19 7.79
N ARG A 15 14.27 8.86 6.64
CA ARG A 15 13.50 10.10 6.45
C ARG A 15 12.04 9.71 6.32
N ASP A 16 11.40 9.49 7.45
CA ASP A 16 9.94 9.52 7.56
C ASP A 16 9.54 11.00 7.54
N ALA A 17 9.35 11.52 6.32
CA ALA A 17 8.75 12.82 6.12
C ALA A 17 7.25 12.59 5.84
N LEU A 18 6.48 12.23 6.87
CA LEU A 18 5.05 12.48 6.88
C LEU A 18 4.83 13.87 7.47
N GLU A 19 4.80 14.88 6.61
CA GLU A 19 4.41 16.24 6.98
C GLU A 19 2.94 16.23 7.43
N THR A 20 2.72 16.43 8.72
CA THR A 20 1.41 16.50 9.35
C THR A 20 0.60 17.64 8.72
N VAL A 21 -0.44 17.30 7.96
CA VAL A 21 -1.43 18.26 7.49
C VAL A 21 -2.23 18.75 8.71
N HIS A 22 -1.89 19.95 9.18
CA HIS A 22 -2.69 20.67 10.16
C HIS A 22 -3.90 21.27 9.43
N VAL A 23 -5.06 20.66 9.60
CA VAL A 23 -6.34 21.32 9.28
C VAL A 23 -6.64 22.31 10.40
N SER A 24 -6.42 23.58 10.12
CA SER A 24 -6.82 24.69 10.99
C SER A 24 -8.33 24.86 10.91
N THR A 25 -9.02 24.53 12.01
CA THR A 25 -10.44 24.85 12.22
C THR A 25 -10.58 26.36 12.42
N GLY A 26 -10.74 27.09 11.32
CA GLY A 26 -11.07 28.51 11.32
C GLY A 26 -12.55 28.72 11.62
N GLY A 27 -12.86 29.12 12.85
CA GLY A 27 -14.17 29.69 13.18
C GLY A 27 -14.33 31.08 12.56
N LEU A 28 -15.49 31.34 11.97
CA LEU A 28 -15.96 32.69 11.66
C LEU A 28 -17.46 32.79 11.98
N THR A 29 -17.69 33.54 13.06
CA THR A 29 -18.81 34.47 13.31
C THR A 29 -19.86 34.61 12.21
N GLU A 30 -21.11 34.32 12.59
CA GLU A 30 -22.34 34.73 11.90
C GLU A 30 -22.36 36.24 11.61
N PRO A 31 -22.75 36.68 10.41
CA PRO A 31 -23.29 38.00 10.22
C PRO A 31 -24.81 37.96 9.97
N ALA A 32 -25.45 38.82 10.76
CA ALA A 32 -26.80 39.36 10.70
C ALA A 32 -27.62 39.21 9.40
N ALA A 33 -28.87 38.84 9.64
CA ALA A 33 -30.02 38.93 8.77
C ALA A 33 -30.06 40.19 7.87
N ARG A 34 -30.26 39.97 6.57
CA ARG A 34 -30.94 40.92 5.68
C ARG A 34 -31.99 40.20 4.86
N ALA A 35 -33.22 40.66 5.01
CA ALA A 35 -34.38 40.21 4.27
C ALA A 35 -34.25 40.54 2.78
N ALA A 36 -34.55 39.57 1.91
CA ALA A 36 -35.02 39.83 0.56
C ALA A 36 -35.88 38.66 0.04
N SER A 37 -37.16 38.99 -0.18
CA SER A 37 -38.05 38.51 -1.24
C SER A 37 -38.16 36.99 -1.49
N ARG A 38 -39.30 36.44 -1.05
CA ARG A 38 -39.88 35.17 -1.53
C ARG A 38 -39.82 35.06 -3.05
N ARG A 39 -39.22 33.98 -3.55
CA ARG A 39 -39.71 33.21 -4.71
C ARG A 39 -39.00 31.85 -4.76
N ASN A 40 -39.74 30.83 -4.34
CA ASN A 40 -39.51 29.42 -4.63
C ASN A 40 -38.15 28.85 -4.21
N ASP A 41 -37.90 28.86 -2.90
CA ASP A 41 -36.80 28.10 -2.31
C ASP A 41 -37.17 26.61 -2.32
N ILE A 42 -36.62 25.86 -3.27
CA ILE A 42 -36.40 24.42 -3.05
C ILE A 42 -35.35 24.38 -1.95
N ALA A 43 -35.72 23.88 -0.77
CA ALA A 43 -34.74 23.50 0.23
C ALA A 43 -33.86 22.42 -0.40
N LEU A 44 -32.74 22.82 -0.99
CA LEU A 44 -31.63 21.92 -1.19
C LEU A 44 -31.16 21.62 0.23
N ASP A 45 -31.66 20.53 0.77
CA ASP A 45 -31.06 19.87 1.92
C ASP A 45 -29.63 19.55 1.46
N PHE A 46 -28.71 20.48 1.70
CA PHE A 46 -27.30 20.26 1.49
C PHE A 46 -26.90 19.41 2.68
N PRO A 47 -26.78 18.07 2.53
CA PRO A 47 -26.16 17.27 3.58
C PRO A 47 -24.84 17.95 3.89
N SER A 48 -24.55 18.13 5.18
CA SER A 48 -23.40 18.92 5.61
C SER A 48 -22.15 18.43 4.88
N VAL A 49 -21.22 19.35 4.57
CA VAL A 49 -19.98 19.02 3.85
C VAL A 49 -19.26 17.82 4.50
N SER A 50 -19.39 17.64 5.82
CA SER A 50 -18.92 16.48 6.57
C SER A 50 -19.51 15.13 6.11
N GLU A 51 -20.82 15.06 5.83
CA GLU A 51 -21.47 13.83 5.36
C GLU A 51 -21.07 13.49 3.91
N MET A 52 -20.86 14.50 3.06
CA MET A 52 -20.33 14.29 1.71
C MET A 52 -18.86 13.86 1.72
N VAL A 53 -18.03 14.43 2.60
CA VAL A 53 -16.60 14.08 2.70
C VAL A 53 -16.40 12.64 3.20
N ASP A 54 -17.24 12.16 4.12
CA ASP A 54 -17.22 10.76 4.56
C ASP A 54 -17.64 9.77 3.45
N GLN A 55 -18.56 10.17 2.56
CA GLN A 55 -18.94 9.36 1.40
C GLN A 55 -17.85 9.32 0.33
N ILE A 56 -17.16 10.44 0.10
CA ILE A 56 -16.03 10.53 -0.85
C ILE A 56 -14.81 9.78 -0.32
N GLY A 57 -14.58 9.81 1.00
CA GLY A 57 -13.42 9.18 1.65
C GLY A 57 -13.42 7.65 1.59
N LYS A 58 -14.58 7.01 1.48
CA LYS A 58 -14.71 5.53 1.52
C LYS A 58 -14.20 4.81 0.28
N GLY A 59 -13.97 5.51 -0.83
CA GLY A 59 -13.44 4.91 -2.07
C GLY A 59 -12.00 5.31 -2.42
N LEU A 60 -11.36 6.19 -1.64
CA LEU A 60 -10.12 6.84 -2.07
C LEU A 60 -8.84 6.14 -1.58
N VAL A 61 -8.91 5.28 -0.55
CA VAL A 61 -7.74 4.62 0.03
C VAL A 61 -8.07 3.17 0.38
N GLU A 62 -8.12 2.31 -0.63
CA GLU A 62 -7.95 0.87 -0.42
C GLU A 62 -6.45 0.58 -0.43
N THR A 63 -5.78 0.79 0.71
CA THR A 63 -4.38 0.34 0.87
C THR A 63 -4.40 -1.18 0.89
N ALA A 64 -4.17 -1.80 -0.27
CA ALA A 64 -4.05 -3.25 -0.39
C ALA A 64 -3.02 -3.75 0.63
N ALA A 65 -3.43 -4.69 1.48
CA ALA A 65 -2.57 -5.22 2.53
C ALA A 65 -1.26 -5.75 1.91
N PRO A 66 -0.08 -5.39 2.48
CA PRO A 66 1.19 -5.73 1.87
C PRO A 66 1.41 -7.25 1.90
N SER A 67 2.02 -7.76 0.84
CA SER A 67 2.46 -9.15 0.78
C SER A 67 3.65 -9.37 1.70
N ILE A 68 3.49 -10.20 2.74
CA ILE A 68 4.54 -10.48 3.72
C ILE A 68 5.39 -11.66 3.26
N ALA A 69 6.68 -11.44 3.00
CA ALA A 69 7.64 -12.48 2.64
C ALA A 69 8.64 -12.74 3.78
N LYS A 70 8.85 -14.00 4.17
CA LYS A 70 9.81 -14.39 5.21
C LYS A 70 11.10 -14.90 4.57
N VAL A 71 12.21 -14.22 4.85
CA VAL A 71 13.54 -14.58 4.32
C VAL A 71 14.40 -15.10 5.46
N ARG A 72 14.93 -16.30 5.29
CA ARG A 72 15.88 -16.90 6.22
C ARG A 72 17.29 -16.71 5.68
N LEU A 73 18.13 -16.02 6.45
CA LEU A 73 19.54 -15.84 6.15
C LEU A 73 20.37 -16.58 7.18
N THR A 74 21.50 -17.11 6.74
CA THR A 74 22.55 -17.56 7.68
C THR A 74 23.30 -16.35 8.21
N TRP A 75 23.94 -16.50 9.38
CA TRP A 75 24.84 -15.46 9.92
C TRP A 75 25.87 -14.95 8.89
N ARG A 76 26.50 -15.86 8.11
CA ARG A 76 27.46 -15.48 7.06
C ARG A 76 26.84 -14.63 5.95
N GLN A 77 25.60 -14.91 5.56
CA GLN A 77 24.88 -14.15 4.54
C GLN A 77 24.46 -12.77 5.06
N ALA A 78 24.02 -12.68 6.33
CA ALA A 78 23.69 -11.42 6.97
C ALA A 78 24.91 -10.48 7.07
N CYS A 79 26.08 -11.01 7.43
CA CYS A 79 27.31 -10.22 7.54
C CYS A 79 27.89 -9.80 6.19
N ARG A 80 27.82 -10.63 5.14
CA ARG A 80 28.43 -10.34 3.83
C ARG A 80 27.52 -9.60 2.86
N GLY A 81 26.22 -9.59 3.13
CA GLY A 81 25.20 -9.22 2.16
C GLY A 81 24.82 -10.42 1.29
N ALA A 82 23.57 -10.44 0.84
CA ALA A 82 23.00 -11.55 0.08
C ALA A 82 22.04 -11.05 -0.99
N HIS A 83 22.04 -11.70 -2.15
CA HIS A 83 21.01 -11.52 -3.16
C HIS A 83 20.03 -12.69 -3.05
N VAL A 84 18.77 -12.37 -2.75
CA VAL A 84 17.72 -13.38 -2.57
C VAL A 84 16.66 -13.17 -3.65
N ALA A 85 16.33 -14.25 -4.36
CA ALA A 85 15.21 -14.28 -5.28
C ALA A 85 13.92 -14.61 -4.52
N LEU A 86 12.92 -13.74 -4.62
CA LEU A 86 11.63 -13.87 -3.97
C LEU A 86 10.55 -14.02 -5.03
N GLU A 87 9.68 -15.00 -4.86
CA GLU A 87 8.45 -15.10 -5.63
C GLU A 87 7.33 -14.37 -4.87
N ILE A 88 6.80 -13.33 -5.50
CA ILE A 88 5.81 -12.44 -4.90
C ILE A 88 4.48 -12.63 -5.64
N PRO A 89 3.38 -12.95 -4.94
CA PRO A 89 2.07 -13.00 -5.56
C PRO A 89 1.62 -11.59 -5.90
N VAL A 90 1.43 -11.31 -7.17
CA VAL A 90 0.87 -10.06 -7.71
C VAL A 90 -0.50 -10.35 -8.32
N ARG A 91 -1.40 -9.38 -8.29
CA ARG A 91 -2.71 -9.51 -8.96
C ARG A 91 -2.61 -8.93 -10.36
N CYS A 92 -2.71 -9.78 -11.38
CA CYS A 92 -2.81 -9.38 -12.77
C CYS A 92 -4.26 -9.34 -13.22
N THR A 93 -4.53 -8.62 -14.31
CA THR A 93 -5.85 -8.62 -14.93
C THR A 93 -6.16 -9.99 -15.54
N CYS A 94 -7.38 -10.48 -15.34
CA CYS A 94 -7.78 -11.75 -15.90
C CYS A 94 -7.76 -11.67 -17.44
N LEU A 95 -6.99 -12.55 -18.08
CA LEU A 95 -6.80 -12.53 -19.53
C LEU A 95 -8.05 -12.95 -20.32
N ILE A 96 -8.98 -13.68 -19.69
CA ILE A 96 -10.20 -14.16 -20.37
C ILE A 96 -11.28 -13.07 -20.40
N CYS A 97 -11.59 -12.46 -19.25
CA CYS A 97 -12.60 -11.39 -19.19
C CYS A 97 -12.01 -9.98 -19.36
N GLY A 98 -10.69 -9.84 -19.40
CA GLY A 98 -10.01 -8.54 -19.53
C GLY A 98 -10.21 -7.62 -18.32
N GLY A 99 -10.47 -8.17 -17.13
CA GLY A 99 -10.75 -7.37 -15.92
C GLY A 99 -12.23 -7.24 -15.56
N ARG A 100 -13.17 -7.63 -16.43
CA ARG A 100 -14.61 -7.44 -16.20
C ARG A 100 -15.22 -8.34 -15.13
N GLY A 101 -14.62 -9.51 -14.88
CA GLY A 101 -15.20 -10.52 -13.99
C GLY A 101 -16.29 -11.39 -14.64
N GLU A 102 -16.81 -11.01 -15.80
CA GLU A 102 -17.89 -11.73 -16.51
C GLU A 102 -17.55 -11.95 -17.99
N ILE A 103 -18.13 -13.01 -18.55
CA ILE A 103 -18.08 -13.33 -19.97
C ILE A 103 -19.53 -13.44 -20.42
N TRP A 104 -20.00 -12.44 -21.18
CA TRP A 104 -21.40 -12.33 -21.56
C TRP A 104 -22.30 -12.12 -20.32
N ASP A 105 -23.25 -13.00 -20.06
CA ASP A 105 -24.15 -12.96 -18.91
C ASP A 105 -23.68 -13.85 -17.74
N ASP A 106 -22.60 -14.63 -17.92
CA ASP A 106 -22.09 -15.57 -16.93
C ASP A 106 -20.80 -15.07 -16.25
N ALA A 107 -20.63 -15.43 -14.98
CA ALA A 107 -19.39 -15.14 -14.26
C ALA A 107 -18.19 -15.83 -14.95
N CYS A 108 -17.07 -15.10 -15.04
CA CYS A 108 -15.87 -15.63 -15.70
C CYS A 108 -15.38 -16.88 -14.98
N SER A 109 -15.22 -17.98 -15.71
CA SER A 109 -14.82 -19.27 -15.15
C SER A 109 -13.39 -19.30 -14.59
N LEU A 110 -12.52 -18.36 -15.01
CA LEU A 110 -11.14 -18.27 -14.53
C LEU A 110 -11.06 -17.51 -13.21
N CYS A 111 -11.56 -16.27 -13.18
CA CYS A 111 -11.46 -15.40 -12.01
C CYS A 111 -12.66 -15.50 -11.06
N ALA A 112 -13.67 -16.29 -11.43
CA ALA A 112 -14.92 -16.48 -10.68
C ALA A 112 -15.60 -15.15 -10.30
N GLY A 113 -15.60 -14.16 -11.21
CA GLY A 113 -16.14 -12.83 -10.93
C GLY A 113 -15.14 -11.79 -10.42
N SER A 114 -13.93 -12.18 -10.03
CA SER A 114 -12.96 -11.26 -9.40
C SER A 114 -12.30 -10.27 -10.37
N GLY A 115 -12.32 -10.53 -11.67
CA GLY A 115 -11.63 -9.74 -12.70
C GLY A 115 -10.09 -9.79 -12.64
N THR A 116 -9.50 -10.36 -11.60
CA THR A 116 -8.04 -10.47 -11.42
C THR A 116 -7.61 -11.88 -11.06
N GLU A 117 -6.37 -12.21 -11.41
CA GLU A 117 -5.75 -13.50 -11.14
C GLU A 117 -4.46 -13.32 -10.33
N PRO A 118 -4.15 -14.21 -9.37
CA PRO A 118 -2.86 -14.22 -8.71
C PRO A 118 -1.78 -14.80 -9.64
N GLN A 119 -0.72 -14.03 -9.88
CA GLN A 119 0.45 -14.41 -10.66
C GLN A 119 1.71 -14.30 -9.79
N HIS A 120 2.69 -15.18 -9.95
CA HIS A 120 3.96 -15.07 -9.23
C HIS A 120 4.94 -14.20 -10.03
N HIS A 121 5.49 -13.17 -9.40
CA HIS A 121 6.55 -12.33 -9.96
C HIS A 121 7.88 -12.56 -9.22
N LEU A 122 8.95 -12.83 -9.97
CA LEU A 122 10.27 -13.07 -9.41
C LEU A 122 11.02 -11.74 -9.21
N VAL A 123 11.26 -11.38 -7.96
CA VAL A 123 12.00 -10.17 -7.57
C VAL A 123 13.35 -10.56 -6.98
N ARG A 124 14.43 -9.92 -7.44
CA ARG A 124 15.77 -10.10 -6.87
C ARG A 124 16.02 -8.97 -5.87
N LEU A 125 15.98 -9.30 -4.59
CA LEU A 125 16.27 -8.36 -3.51
C LEU A 125 17.75 -8.43 -3.14
N SER A 126 18.40 -7.26 -3.12
CA SER A 126 19.77 -7.10 -2.63
C SER A 126 19.73 -6.69 -1.16
N ILE A 127 20.16 -7.59 -0.28
CA ILE A 127 20.23 -7.36 1.16
C ILE A 127 21.64 -6.90 1.50
N PRO A 128 21.82 -5.68 2.06
CA PRO A 128 23.13 -5.16 2.39
C PRO A 128 23.82 -5.98 3.50
N ALA A 129 25.13 -5.85 3.57
CA ALA A 129 25.93 -6.41 4.67
C ALA A 129 25.57 -5.78 6.02
N GLY A 130 25.60 -6.56 7.09
CA GLY A 130 25.39 -6.08 8.47
C GLY A 130 23.92 -6.02 8.90
N VAL A 131 23.02 -6.71 8.21
CA VAL A 131 21.60 -6.77 8.61
C VAL A 131 21.42 -7.58 9.90
N GLY A 132 20.65 -7.01 10.84
CA GLY A 132 20.35 -7.64 12.12
C GLY A 132 19.20 -8.65 12.07
N PRO A 133 19.07 -9.51 13.10
CA PRO A 133 17.92 -10.39 13.27
C PRO A 133 16.69 -9.51 13.57
N SER A 134 15.61 -9.65 12.79
CA SER A 134 14.40 -8.79 12.75
C SER A 134 14.39 -7.60 11.78
N ALA A 135 15.39 -7.48 10.90
CA ALA A 135 15.34 -6.48 9.83
C ALA A 135 14.07 -6.61 8.96
N ARG A 136 13.47 -5.47 8.63
CA ARG A 136 12.29 -5.36 7.77
C ARG A 136 12.60 -4.47 6.58
N PHE A 137 12.25 -4.94 5.39
CA PHE A 137 12.37 -4.16 4.16
C PHE A 137 10.99 -3.99 3.56
N ARG A 138 10.63 -2.73 3.28
CA ARG A 138 9.39 -2.41 2.59
C ARG A 138 9.73 -1.79 1.25
N PHE A 139 9.13 -2.34 0.20
CA PHE A 139 9.24 -1.78 -1.14
C PHE A 139 7.94 -2.03 -1.90
N THR A 140 7.78 -1.27 -2.97
CA THR A 140 6.63 -1.36 -3.84
C THR A 140 7.10 -1.76 -5.23
N ILE A 141 6.42 -2.72 -5.83
CA ILE A 141 6.67 -3.15 -7.22
C ILE A 141 5.50 -2.73 -8.09
N ASN A 142 5.81 -2.23 -9.28
CA ASN A 142 4.83 -1.89 -10.32
C ASN A 142 5.19 -2.64 -11.61
N PRO A 143 4.90 -3.95 -11.68
CA PRO A 143 5.06 -4.70 -12.92
C PRO A 143 4.04 -4.21 -13.96
N PRO A 144 4.40 -4.08 -15.25
CA PRO A 144 3.53 -3.50 -16.28
C PRO A 144 2.25 -4.32 -16.55
N TYR A 145 2.19 -5.55 -16.06
CA TYR A 145 1.08 -6.49 -16.26
C TYR A 145 0.25 -6.73 -14.98
N ALA A 146 0.53 -6.03 -13.88
CA ALA A 146 -0.14 -6.24 -12.60
C ALA A 146 -0.32 -4.92 -11.83
N ALA A 147 -1.20 -4.94 -10.83
CA ALA A 147 -1.38 -3.78 -9.96
C ALA A 147 -0.14 -3.52 -9.07
N GLU A 148 0.00 -2.27 -8.65
CA GLU A 148 1.03 -1.88 -7.69
C GLU A 148 0.92 -2.74 -6.42
N THR A 149 2.02 -3.40 -6.04
CA THR A 149 2.03 -4.33 -4.91
C THR A 149 3.09 -3.90 -3.89
N SER A 150 2.64 -3.60 -2.68
CA SER A 150 3.52 -3.35 -1.52
C SER A 150 3.98 -4.67 -0.90
N VAL A 151 5.27 -4.79 -0.62
CA VAL A 151 5.90 -6.01 -0.10
C VAL A 151 6.62 -5.70 1.21
N ASP A 152 6.33 -6.48 2.26
CA ASP A 152 7.01 -6.43 3.57
C ASP A 152 7.88 -7.68 3.73
N VAL A 153 9.19 -7.53 3.60
CA VAL A 153 10.15 -8.62 3.75
C VAL A 153 10.66 -8.65 5.18
N ARG A 154 10.48 -9.79 5.85
CA ARG A 154 10.94 -10.04 7.22
C ARG A 154 12.12 -10.98 7.21
N VAL A 155 13.26 -10.50 7.72
CA VAL A 155 14.50 -11.28 7.78
C VAL A 155 14.63 -11.98 9.13
N THR A 156 14.92 -13.29 9.07
CA THR A 156 15.26 -14.11 10.24
C THR A 156 16.65 -14.71 10.03
N ILE A 157 17.51 -14.58 11.04
CA ILE A 157 18.86 -15.17 11.01
C ILE A 157 18.81 -16.53 11.70
N VAL A 158 19.37 -17.55 11.05
CA VAL A 158 19.52 -18.91 11.56
C VAL A 158 20.98 -19.32 11.65
#